data_AF-A0AAV3NW54-F1
#
_entry.id   AF-A0AAV3NW54-F1
#
_cell.length_a   1.000
_cell.length_b   1.000
_cell.length_c   1.000
_cell.angle_alpha   90.00
_cell.angle_beta   90.00
_cell.angle_gamma   90.00
#
_symmetry.space_group_name_H-M   'P 1'
#
loop_
_entity.id
_entity.type
_entity.pdbx_description
1 polymer ?
#
loop_
_entity_poly.entity_id
_entity_poly.type
_entity_poly.pdbx_seq_one_letter_code
_entity_poly.pdbx_strand_id
1 'polypeptide(L)'
;MDLKAIDEGDSDEVKKEKEEHNAQLRETVERKRDVSYEEDIITNFWSLSEEDKKNLSLNAKTTNLLHDALSKEEYGRIKAYKTAKEVWDCLEMAHVGTSKVKNTKIRLLTKEYEAFEMREGESITDMQRRLNLIVNNLNLAKLYQWEN
;
A
#
# COMPACT_ATOMS: atom_id res chain seq x y z
N MET A 1 -26.84 43.86 -36.34
CA MET A 1 -27.26 43.83 -34.92
C MET A 1 -26.59 42.60 -34.33
N ASP A 2 -25.53 42.81 -33.54
CA ASP A 2 -24.69 41.76 -33.00
C ASP A 2 -25.34 41.08 -31.78
N LEU A 3 -25.40 39.76 -31.82
CA LEU A 3 -25.76 38.88 -30.71
C LEU A 3 -24.49 38.55 -29.92
N LYS A 4 -24.04 39.49 -29.08
CA LYS A 4 -23.08 39.24 -28.01
C LYS A 4 -23.60 39.83 -26.70
N ALA A 5 -24.44 39.09 -26.02
CA ALA A 5 -24.68 39.25 -24.60
C ALA A 5 -25.27 37.93 -24.08
N ILE A 6 -24.92 37.60 -22.83
CA ILE A 6 -25.28 36.39 -22.07
C ILE A 6 -24.23 35.27 -22.23
N ASP A 7 -23.13 35.37 -21.47
CA ASP A 7 -22.63 34.27 -20.60
C ASP A 7 -21.36 34.68 -19.81
N GLU A 8 -21.39 35.76 -19.03
CA GLU A 8 -20.27 36.12 -18.13
C GLU A 8 -20.67 36.14 -16.63
N GLY A 9 -21.97 35.99 -16.32
CA GLY A 9 -22.49 36.06 -14.95
C GLY A 9 -22.28 34.80 -14.09
N ASP A 10 -22.25 33.61 -14.70
CA ASP A 10 -22.07 32.33 -13.99
C ASP A 10 -20.62 32.07 -13.54
N SER A 11 -19.65 32.82 -14.10
CA SER A 11 -18.23 32.61 -13.84
C SER A 11 -17.80 33.13 -12.46
N ASP A 12 -18.39 34.24 -12.01
CA ASP A 12 -17.94 34.91 -10.78
C ASP A 12 -18.61 34.37 -9.52
N GLU A 13 -19.85 33.88 -9.63
CA GLU A 13 -20.54 33.19 -8.54
C GLU A 13 -19.87 31.84 -8.24
N VAL A 14 -19.55 31.07 -9.28
CA VAL A 14 -18.80 29.82 -9.16
C VAL A 14 -17.38 30.03 -8.61
N LYS A 15 -16.71 31.15 -8.94
CA LYS A 15 -15.41 31.50 -8.33
C LYS A 15 -15.55 31.77 -6.84
N LYS A 16 -16.56 32.53 -6.45
CA LYS A 16 -16.81 32.89 -5.05
C LYS A 16 -17.15 31.67 -4.21
N GLU A 17 -17.98 30.77 -4.71
CA GLU A 17 -18.30 29.51 -4.04
C GLU A 17 -17.07 28.59 -3.88
N LYS A 18 -16.20 28.53 -4.90
CA LYS A 18 -14.92 27.80 -4.81
C LYS A 18 -13.99 28.40 -3.76
N GLU A 19 -13.97 29.72 -3.64
CA GLU A 19 -13.12 30.44 -2.69
C GLU A 19 -13.60 30.25 -1.24
N GLU A 20 -14.91 30.28 -1.02
CA GLU A 20 -15.54 29.97 0.27
C GLU A 20 -15.33 28.50 0.68
N HIS A 21 -15.49 27.56 -0.26
CA HIS A 21 -15.23 26.14 -0.01
C HIS A 21 -13.74 25.88 0.33
N ASN A 22 -12.82 26.54 -0.39
CA ASN A 22 -11.39 26.45 -0.12
C ASN A 22 -11.03 27.04 1.26
N ALA A 23 -11.69 28.12 1.68
CA ALA A 23 -11.48 28.70 3.01
C ALA A 23 -11.94 27.75 4.13
N GLN A 24 -13.10 27.09 3.98
CA GLN A 24 -13.61 26.10 4.95
C GLN A 24 -12.72 24.85 5.03
N LEU A 25 -12.14 24.43 3.91
CA LEU A 25 -11.19 23.33 3.87
C LEU A 25 -9.90 23.70 4.62
N ARG A 26 -9.32 24.87 4.36
CA ARG A 26 -8.11 25.36 5.06
C ARG A 26 -8.27 25.37 6.58
N GLU A 27 -9.40 25.86 7.08
CA GLU A 27 -9.71 25.86 8.52
C GLU A 27 -9.83 24.42 9.09
N THR A 28 -10.30 23.47 8.28
CA THR A 28 -10.40 22.06 8.66
C THR A 28 -9.05 21.35 8.68
N VAL A 29 -8.13 21.74 7.79
CA VAL A 29 -6.74 21.27 7.75
C VAL A 29 -5.96 21.77 8.97
N GLU A 30 -6.05 23.06 9.30
CA GLU A 30 -5.34 23.66 10.45
C GLU A 30 -5.74 23.04 11.80
N ARG A 31 -7.00 22.60 11.94
CA ARG A 31 -7.47 21.87 13.12
C ARG A 31 -6.88 20.45 13.23
N LYS A 32 -6.52 19.82 12.11
CA LYS A 32 -5.90 18.49 12.06
C LYS A 32 -4.39 18.65 11.95
N ARG A 33 -3.79 19.12 13.05
CA ARG A 33 -2.40 19.54 13.16
C ARG A 33 -1.42 18.36 13.00
N ASP A 34 -1.27 17.80 11.80
CA ASP A 34 -0.12 17.00 11.33
C ASP A 34 -0.11 16.75 9.80
N VAL A 35 -0.47 17.74 8.96
CA VAL A 35 -0.51 17.52 7.49
C VAL A 35 0.24 18.59 6.70
N SER A 36 1.58 18.46 6.71
CA SER A 36 2.52 19.14 5.80
C SER A 36 2.26 18.88 4.30
N TYR A 37 1.24 18.08 3.94
CA TYR A 37 1.03 17.55 2.59
C TYR A 37 -0.29 17.99 1.93
N GLU A 38 -1.23 18.58 2.67
CA GLU A 38 -2.52 18.99 2.10
C GLU A 38 -2.40 20.33 1.33
N GLU A 39 -1.41 21.18 1.63
CA GLU A 39 -1.21 22.47 0.96
C GLU A 39 -0.81 22.34 -0.53
N ASP A 40 0.02 21.35 -0.89
CA ASP A 40 0.44 21.12 -2.28
C ASP A 40 -0.68 20.51 -3.14
N ILE A 41 -1.54 19.67 -2.54
CA ILE A 41 -2.67 19.05 -3.23
C ILE A 41 -3.75 20.09 -3.52
N ILE A 42 -4.09 20.93 -2.54
CA ILE A 42 -5.16 21.93 -2.68
C ILE A 42 -4.85 22.94 -3.80
N THR A 43 -3.58 23.32 -3.96
CA THR A 43 -3.16 24.34 -4.94
C THR A 43 -3.25 23.84 -6.39
N ASN A 44 -2.96 22.55 -6.65
CA ASN A 44 -2.99 21.97 -7.99
C ASN A 44 -4.25 21.14 -8.31
N PHE A 45 -5.09 20.83 -7.32
CA PHE A 45 -6.28 19.98 -7.49
C PHE A 45 -7.21 20.43 -8.62
N TRP A 46 -7.42 21.73 -8.75
CA TRP A 46 -8.31 22.31 -9.76
C TRP A 46 -7.73 22.26 -11.18
N SER A 47 -6.41 22.09 -11.31
CA SER A 47 -5.70 21.94 -12.58
C SER A 47 -5.50 20.46 -12.99
N LEU A 48 -5.91 19.51 -12.13
CA LEU A 48 -5.82 18.09 -12.41
C LEU A 48 -6.89 17.63 -13.41
N SER A 49 -6.57 16.60 -14.19
CA SER A 49 -7.57 15.92 -15.00
C SER A 49 -8.59 15.20 -14.11
N GLU A 50 -9.78 14.90 -14.66
CA GLU A 50 -10.78 14.12 -13.92
C GLU A 50 -10.27 12.72 -13.54
N GLU A 51 -9.38 12.14 -14.35
CA GLU A 51 -8.73 10.87 -14.04
C GLU A 51 -7.79 10.99 -12.83
N ASP A 52 -6.99 12.04 -12.76
CA ASP A 52 -6.08 12.29 -11.64
C ASP A 52 -6.84 12.57 -10.34
N LYS A 53 -7.95 13.33 -10.40
CA LYS A 53 -8.84 13.54 -9.23
C LYS A 53 -9.44 12.23 -8.74
N LYS A 54 -9.86 11.37 -9.65
CA LYS A 54 -10.38 10.04 -9.33
C LYS A 54 -9.30 9.16 -8.69
N ASN A 55 -8.08 9.16 -9.24
CA ASN A 55 -6.95 8.42 -8.71
C ASN A 55 -6.56 8.91 -7.31
N LEU A 56 -6.57 10.22 -7.08
CA LEU A 56 -6.32 10.81 -5.77
C LEU A 56 -7.38 10.38 -4.74
N SER A 57 -8.67 10.44 -5.12
CA SER A 57 -9.77 9.98 -4.26
C SER A 57 -9.64 8.50 -3.93
N LEU A 58 -9.30 7.66 -4.92
CA LEU A 58 -9.11 6.23 -4.72
C LEU A 58 -7.90 5.94 -3.82
N ASN A 59 -6.79 6.64 -4.04
CA ASN A 59 -5.61 6.54 -3.20
C ASN A 59 -5.94 6.89 -1.74
N ALA A 60 -6.61 8.01 -1.49
CA ALA A 60 -7.02 8.42 -0.15
C ALA A 60 -7.93 7.38 0.54
N LYS A 61 -8.92 6.85 -0.20
CA LYS A 61 -9.81 5.79 0.32
C LYS A 61 -9.04 4.52 0.68
N THR A 62 -8.18 4.05 -0.21
CA THR A 62 -7.38 2.84 0.02
C THR A 62 -6.40 3.03 1.17
N THR A 63 -5.73 4.18 1.27
CA THR A 63 -4.84 4.49 2.39
C THR A 63 -5.59 4.48 3.72
N ASN A 64 -6.79 5.08 3.79
CA ASN A 64 -7.59 5.06 5.01
C ASN A 64 -8.00 3.65 5.42
N LEU A 65 -8.46 2.83 4.46
CA LEU A 65 -8.80 1.42 4.73
C LEU A 65 -7.59 0.63 5.23
N LEU A 66 -6.40 0.85 4.66
CA LEU A 66 -5.16 0.24 5.12
C LEU A 66 -4.82 0.69 6.54
N HIS A 67 -4.95 1.99 6.85
CA HIS A 67 -4.71 2.50 8.21
C HIS A 67 -5.67 1.91 9.24
N ASP A 68 -6.96 1.77 8.91
CA ASP A 68 -7.98 1.21 9.80
C ASP A 68 -7.76 -0.28 10.08
N ALA A 69 -7.15 -1.02 9.15
CA ALA A 69 -6.89 -2.44 9.28
C ALA A 69 -5.65 -2.78 10.12
N LEU A 70 -4.78 -1.80 10.38
CA LEU A 70 -3.47 -2.03 10.99
C LEU A 70 -3.44 -1.78 12.48
N SER A 71 -2.56 -2.50 13.18
CA SER A 71 -2.26 -2.21 14.57
C SER A 71 -1.55 -0.86 14.71
N LYS A 72 -1.61 -0.25 15.91
CA LYS A 72 -0.90 1.02 16.19
C LYS A 72 0.61 0.93 15.92
N GLU A 73 1.19 -0.26 16.13
CA GLU A 73 2.61 -0.50 15.90
C GLU A 73 2.95 -0.51 14.40
N GLU A 74 2.16 -1.21 13.59
CA GLU A 74 2.34 -1.28 12.14
C GLU A 74 2.09 0.08 11.50
N TYR A 75 1.03 0.77 11.91
CA TYR A 75 0.73 2.14 11.49
C TYR A 75 1.92 3.08 11.74
N GLY A 76 2.56 2.99 12.90
CA GLY A 76 3.73 3.79 13.24
C GLY A 76 4.91 3.62 12.27
N ARG A 77 5.03 2.46 11.62
CA ARG A 77 6.08 2.15 10.63
C ARG A 77 5.74 2.68 9.24
N ILE A 78 4.46 2.71 8.88
CA ILE A 78 4.02 3.05 7.52
C ILE A 78 3.47 4.48 7.36
N LYS A 79 3.21 5.20 8.45
CA LYS A 79 2.56 6.53 8.43
C LYS A 79 3.31 7.61 7.63
N ALA A 80 4.58 7.39 7.29
CA ALA A 80 5.39 8.31 6.49
C ALA A 80 5.20 8.12 4.97
N TYR A 81 4.59 7.02 4.53
CA TYR A 81 4.30 6.75 3.13
C TYR A 81 3.05 7.51 2.68
N LYS A 82 3.07 8.01 1.43
CA LYS A 82 2.08 8.99 0.95
C LYS A 82 1.02 8.35 0.06
N THR A 83 1.40 7.28 -0.63
CA THR A 83 0.51 6.55 -1.53
C THR A 83 0.11 5.21 -0.94
N ALA A 84 -1.11 4.77 -1.24
CA ALA A 84 -1.59 3.45 -0.89
C ALA A 84 -0.68 2.36 -1.47
N LYS A 85 -0.08 2.63 -2.64
CA LYS A 85 0.93 1.79 -3.30
C LYS A 85 2.16 1.60 -2.40
N GLU A 86 2.77 2.69 -1.92
CA GLU A 86 3.94 2.62 -1.04
C GLU A 86 3.62 1.93 0.29
N VAL A 87 2.45 2.21 0.87
CA VAL A 87 1.98 1.53 2.08
C VAL A 87 1.86 0.03 1.83
N TRP A 88 1.19 -0.36 0.74
CA TRP A 88 1.01 -1.76 0.37
C TRP A 88 2.34 -2.47 0.12
N ASP A 89 3.24 -1.87 -0.65
CA ASP A 89 4.55 -2.43 -0.96
C ASP A 89 5.39 -2.60 0.33
N CYS A 90 5.30 -1.65 1.28
CA CYS A 90 5.95 -1.78 2.58
C CYS A 90 5.40 -2.95 3.40
N LEU A 91 4.07 -3.10 3.46
CA LEU A 91 3.41 -4.22 4.13
C LEU A 91 3.78 -5.56 3.49
N GLU A 92 3.76 -5.63 2.16
CA GLU A 92 4.18 -6.82 1.43
C GLU A 92 5.64 -7.17 1.75
N MET A 93 6.55 -6.19 1.71
CA MET A 93 7.94 -6.42 2.09
C MET A 93 8.12 -6.84 3.55
N ALA A 94 7.35 -6.28 4.48
CA ALA A 94 7.47 -6.57 5.91
C ALA A 94 6.93 -7.96 6.28
N HIS A 95 5.83 -8.39 5.67
CA HIS A 95 5.14 -9.64 6.02
C HIS A 95 5.49 -10.82 5.11
N VAL A 96 5.63 -10.57 3.80
CA VAL A 96 5.92 -11.61 2.80
C VAL A 96 7.43 -11.72 2.55
N GLY A 97 8.15 -10.62 2.75
CA GLY A 97 9.59 -10.53 2.50
C GLY A 97 9.92 -10.28 1.03
N THR A 98 11.14 -9.80 0.76
CA THR A 98 11.61 -9.56 -0.61
C THR A 98 11.83 -10.87 -1.38
N SER A 99 11.84 -10.80 -2.72
CA SER A 99 12.19 -11.94 -3.58
C SER A 99 13.54 -12.58 -3.19
N LYS A 100 14.48 -11.77 -2.68
CA LYS A 100 15.77 -12.26 -2.15
C LYS A 100 15.62 -13.13 -0.90
N VAL A 101 14.74 -12.74 0.03
CA VAL A 101 14.42 -13.54 1.23
C VAL A 101 13.73 -14.84 0.82
N LYS A 102 12.74 -14.78 -0.10
CA LYS A 102 12.07 -15.96 -0.66
C LYS A 102 13.07 -16.94 -1.31
N ASN A 103 13.94 -16.44 -2.20
CA ASN A 103 14.98 -17.23 -2.85
C ASN A 103 15.97 -17.84 -1.85
N THR A 104 16.34 -17.08 -0.82
CA THR A 104 17.24 -17.57 0.23
C THR A 104 16.60 -18.71 1.02
N LYS A 105 15.31 -18.60 1.36
CA LYS A 105 14.55 -19.66 2.05
C LYS A 105 14.51 -20.95 1.21
N ILE A 106 14.18 -20.86 -0.08
CA ILE A 106 14.20 -22.02 -0.98
C ILE A 106 15.59 -22.65 -1.03
N ARG A 107 16.64 -21.85 -1.23
CA ARG A 107 18.01 -22.35 -1.30
C ARG A 107 18.43 -23.08 -0.01
N LEU A 108 18.04 -22.57 1.16
CA LEU A 108 18.33 -23.22 2.44
C LEU A 108 17.59 -24.55 2.58
N LEU A 109 16.29 -24.58 2.26
CA LEU A 109 15.47 -25.79 2.29
C LEU A 109 15.96 -26.84 1.29
N THR A 110 16.36 -26.43 0.09
CA THR A 110 16.98 -27.32 -0.91
C THR A 110 18.26 -27.93 -0.37
N LYS A 111 19.14 -27.13 0.25
CA LYS A 111 20.36 -27.66 0.87
C LYS A 111 20.07 -28.62 2.01
N GLU A 112 19.07 -28.33 2.85
CA GLU A 112 18.65 -29.22 3.93
C GLU A 112 18.10 -30.54 3.39
N TYR A 113 17.33 -30.49 2.29
CA TYR A 113 16.85 -31.67 1.58
C TYR A 113 17.98 -32.49 0.95
N GLU A 114 18.92 -31.83 0.26
CA GLU A 114 20.07 -32.49 -0.39
C GLU A 114 21.02 -33.14 0.63
N ALA A 115 21.17 -32.52 1.81
CA ALA A 115 21.97 -33.05 2.91
C ALA A 115 21.15 -33.95 3.86
N PHE A 116 19.91 -34.31 3.50
CA PHE A 116 19.05 -35.08 4.39
C PHE A 116 19.55 -36.50 4.56
N GLU A 117 19.88 -36.84 5.80
CA GLU A 117 20.22 -38.19 6.22
C GLU A 117 19.41 -38.59 7.45
N MET A 118 19.15 -39.89 7.56
CA MET A 118 18.58 -40.48 8.76
C MET A 118 19.63 -40.45 9.86
N ARG A 119 19.22 -40.01 11.05
CA ARG A 119 20.14 -39.91 12.20
C ARG A 119 20.33 -41.27 12.86
N GLU A 120 21.48 -41.46 13.51
CA GLU A 120 21.73 -42.66 14.30
C GLU A 120 20.71 -42.74 15.46
N GLY A 121 20.02 -43.89 15.57
CA GLY A 121 18.98 -44.11 16.58
C GLY A 121 17.62 -43.46 16.29
N GLU A 122 17.45 -42.79 15.13
CA GLU A 122 16.15 -42.26 14.70
C GLU A 122 15.21 -43.40 14.27
N SER A 123 13.90 -43.27 14.54
CA SER A 123 12.91 -44.21 14.01
C SER A 123 12.57 -43.88 12.56
N ILE A 124 12.15 -44.87 11.77
CA ILE A 124 11.73 -44.66 10.37
C ILE A 124 10.59 -43.62 10.32
N THR A 125 9.65 -43.67 11.26
CA THR A 125 8.51 -42.74 11.31
C THR A 125 8.96 -41.31 11.60
N ASP A 126 9.94 -41.10 12.49
CA ASP A 126 10.44 -39.76 12.80
C ASP A 126 11.27 -39.18 11.65
N MET A 127 12.08 -40.02 10.99
CA MET A 127 12.77 -39.65 9.76
C MET A 127 11.78 -39.21 8.68
N GLN A 128 10.72 -40.00 8.46
CA GLN A 128 9.67 -39.67 7.48
C GLN A 128 8.96 -38.36 7.81
N ARG A 129 8.67 -38.09 9.08
CA ARG A 129 8.07 -36.81 9.51
C ARG A 129 8.99 -35.63 9.18
N ARG A 130 10.28 -35.74 9.47
CA ARG A 130 11.28 -34.70 9.16
C ARG A 130 11.40 -34.46 7.66
N LEU A 131 11.49 -35.52 6.87
CA LEU A 131 11.54 -35.41 5.40
C LEU A 131 10.28 -34.74 4.84
N ASN A 132 9.10 -35.16 5.31
CA ASN A 132 7.83 -34.58 4.88
C ASN A 132 7.73 -33.10 5.25
N LEU A 133 8.25 -32.70 6.42
CA LEU A 133 8.29 -31.30 6.82
C LEU A 133 9.15 -30.46 5.85
N ILE A 134 10.33 -30.95 5.47
CA ILE A 134 11.23 -30.27 4.52
C ILE A 134 10.56 -30.16 3.15
N VAL A 135 9.99 -31.26 2.63
CA VAL A 135 9.31 -31.28 1.33
C VAL A 135 8.11 -30.35 1.32
N ASN A 136 7.29 -30.37 2.37
CA ASN A 136 6.13 -29.49 2.48
C ASN A 136 6.54 -28.01 2.53
N ASN A 137 7.55 -27.68 3.34
CA ASN A 137 8.07 -26.33 3.43
C ASN A 137 8.66 -25.85 2.10
N LEU A 138 9.33 -26.74 1.36
CA LEU A 138 9.89 -26.44 0.04
C LEU A 138 8.79 -26.20 -0.99
N ASN A 139 7.73 -27.00 -0.98
CA ASN A 139 6.56 -26.83 -1.85
C ASN A 139 5.85 -25.51 -1.57
N LEU A 140 5.58 -25.21 -0.29
CA LEU A 140 5.00 -23.93 0.11
C LEU A 140 5.88 -22.75 -0.32
N ALA A 141 7.19 -22.82 -0.06
CA ALA A 141 8.11 -21.75 -0.44
C ALA A 141 8.17 -21.51 -1.96
N LYS A 142 8.03 -22.57 -2.77
CA LYS A 142 7.93 -22.47 -4.23
C LYS A 142 6.59 -21.89 -4.67
N LEU A 143 5.47 -22.30 -4.08
CA LEU A 143 4.14 -21.76 -4.43
C LEU A 143 4.07 -20.24 -4.23
N TYR A 144 4.58 -19.73 -3.12
CA TYR A 144 4.64 -18.28 -2.84
C TYR A 144 5.62 -17.49 -3.74
N GLN A 145 6.34 -18.14 -4.66
CA GLN A 145 7.08 -17.49 -5.74
C GLN A 145 6.29 -17.37 -7.05
N TRP A 146 5.29 -18.22 -7.29
CA TRP A 146 4.55 -18.26 -8.55
C TRP A 146 3.31 -17.35 -8.56
N GLU A 147 2.83 -16.94 -7.38
CA GLU A 147 1.62 -16.12 -7.25
C GLU A 147 1.87 -14.59 -7.28
N ASN A 148 3.12 -14.14 -7.51
CA ASN A 148 3.49 -12.71 -7.61
C ASN A 148 4.15 -12.36 -8.94
#